data_AF-A0A0B5ALE2-F1
#
_entry.id   AF-A0A0B5ALE2-F1
#
_cell.length_a   1.000
_cell.length_b   1.000
_cell.length_c   1.000
_cell.angle_alpha   90.00
_cell.angle_beta   90.00
_cell.angle_gamma   90.00
#
_symmetry.space_group_name_H-M   'P 1'
#
loop_
_entity.id
_entity.type
_entity.pdbx_description
1 polymer ?
#
loop_
_entity_poly.entity_id
_entity_poly.type
_entity_poly.pdbx_seq_one_letter_code
_entity_poly.pdbx_strand_id
1 'polypeptide(L)' 'MGDQQKKLLEAIENKRQVLIRTAAKEGLSSPSAVRYSQELDDLLNEFEKTHTYNPAAFEVQTK' A
#
# COMPACT_ATOMS: atom_id res chain seq x y z
N MET A 1 9.36 -16.61 -12.62
CA MET A 1 9.52 -15.43 -11.74
C MET A 1 8.63 -14.24 -12.17
N GLY A 2 7.46 -14.46 -12.79
CA GLY A 2 6.61 -13.36 -13.30
C GLY A 2 5.22 -13.26 -12.65
N ASP A 3 4.68 -14.37 -12.14
CA ASP A 3 3.29 -14.43 -11.68
C ASP A 3 3.09 -13.87 -10.27
N GLN A 4 4.08 -14.03 -9.39
CA GLN A 4 3.98 -13.56 -8.00
C GLN A 4 4.03 -12.02 -7.92
N GLN A 5 4.87 -11.39 -8.73
CA GLN A 5 4.92 -9.94 -8.88
C GLN A 5 3.60 -9.37 -9.41
N LYS A 6 3.04 -9.99 -10.44
CA LYS A 6 1.75 -9.57 -11.01
C LYS A 6 0.63 -9.66 -9.97
N LYS A 7 0.57 -10.76 -9.22
CA LYS A 7 -0.41 -10.93 -8.13
C LYS A 7 -0.27 -9.87 -7.04
N LEU A 8 0.96 -9.50 -6.68
CA LEU A 8 1.20 -8.46 -5.68
C LEU A 8 0.75 -7.08 -6.17
N LEU A 9 1.05 -6.75 -7.44
CA LEU A 9 0.57 -5.51 -8.07
C LEU A 9 -0.96 -5.48 -8.19
N GLU A 10 -1.59 -6.59 -8.55
CA GLU A 10 -3.05 -6.71 -8.57
C GLU A 10 -3.65 -6.53 -7.18
N ALA A 11 -3.03 -7.06 -6.14
CA ALA A 11 -3.47 -6.88 -4.76
C ALA A 11 -3.38 -5.41 -4.32
N ILE A 12 -2.28 -4.72 -4.66
CA ILE A 12 -2.08 -3.29 -4.41
C ILE A 12 -3.17 -2.46 -5.09
N GLU A 13 -3.41 -2.66 -6.39
CA GLU A 13 -4.40 -1.87 -7.12
C GLU A 13 -5.82 -2.15 -6.61
N ASN A 14 -6.17 -3.41 -6.33
CA ASN A 14 -7.45 -3.74 -5.72
C ASN A 14 -7.64 -3.05 -4.36
N LYS A 15 -6.62 -3.08 -3.50
CA LYS A 15 -6.68 -2.44 -2.17
C LYS A 15 -6.80 -0.92 -2.28
N ARG A 16 -6.06 -0.31 -3.22
CA ARG A 16 -6.15 1.12 -3.52
C ARG A 16 -7.54 1.53 -3.96
N GLN A 17 -8.19 0.75 -4.84
CA GLN A 17 -9.57 1.02 -5.25
C GLN A 17 -10.56 0.93 -4.08
N VAL A 18 -10.39 -0.06 -3.19
CA VAL A 18 -11.20 -0.18 -1.97
C VAL A 18 -11.02 1.04 -1.08
N LEU A 19 -9.76 1.44 -0.82
CA LEU A 19 -9.45 2.62 -0.01
C LEU A 19 -10.09 3.88 -0.59
N ILE A 20 -9.94 4.14 -1.90
CA ILE A 20 -10.53 5.32 -2.57
C ILE A 20 -12.06 5.32 -2.41
N ARG A 21 -12.72 4.19 -2.62
CA ARG A 21 -14.17 4.07 -2.49
C ARG A 21 -14.64 4.29 -1.06
N THR A 22 -13.94 3.70 -0.08
CA THR A 22 -14.24 3.87 1.34
C THR A 22 -13.98 5.30 1.79
N ALA A 23 -12.87 5.90 1.38
CA ALA A 23 -12.55 7.29 1.68
C ALA A 23 -13.59 8.26 1.07
N ALA A 24 -14.07 8.00 -0.15
CA ALA A 24 -15.12 8.78 -0.78
C ALA A 24 -16.48 8.64 -0.06
N LYS A 25 -16.76 7.48 0.56
CA LYS A 25 -18.02 7.18 1.23
C LYS A 25 -18.05 7.60 2.71
N GLU A 26 -16.97 7.32 3.43
CA GLU A 26 -16.88 7.41 4.90
C GLU A 26 -15.89 8.50 5.36
N GLY A 27 -15.11 9.07 4.44
CA GLY A 27 -14.02 9.99 4.73
C GLY A 27 -12.68 9.26 4.97
N LEU A 28 -11.58 9.95 4.71
CA LEU A 28 -10.21 9.44 4.87
C LEU A 28 -9.86 9.13 6.35
N SER A 29 -10.48 9.84 7.28
CA SER A 29 -10.30 9.65 8.72
C SER A 29 -11.23 8.57 9.31
N SER A 30 -12.05 7.91 8.49
CA SER A 30 -12.86 6.79 8.97
C SER A 30 -11.95 5.63 9.40
N PRO A 31 -12.31 4.87 10.45
CA PRO A 31 -11.54 3.69 10.86
C PRO A 31 -11.34 2.70 9.72
N SER A 32 -12.33 2.57 8.84
CA SER A 32 -12.27 1.74 7.63
C SER A 32 -11.21 2.21 6.65
N ALA A 33 -11.19 3.51 6.32
CA ALA A 33 -10.21 4.08 5.38
C ALA A 33 -8.79 4.02 5.96
N VAL A 34 -8.63 4.33 7.25
CA VAL A 34 -7.33 4.23 7.93
C VAL A 34 -6.80 2.80 7.88
N ARG A 35 -7.64 1.80 8.19
CA ARG A 35 -7.25 0.39 8.11
C ARG A 35 -6.85 -0.01 6.68
N TYR A 36 -7.63 0.37 5.67
CA TYR A 36 -7.29 0.05 4.28
C TYR A 36 -6.04 0.77 3.78
N SER A 37 -5.74 1.96 4.31
CA SER A 37 -4.47 2.66 4.04
C SER A 37 -3.28 1.89 4.61
N GLN A 38 -3.38 1.39 5.86
CA GLN A 38 -2.33 0.57 6.48
C GLN A 38 -2.11 -0.73 5.71
N GLU A 39 -3.18 -1.43 5.35
CA GLU A 39 -3.08 -2.65 4.54
C GLU A 39 -2.47 -2.40 3.15
N LEU A 40 -2.76 -1.24 2.55
CA LEU A 40 -2.14 -0.84 1.27
C LEU A 40 -0.64 -0.56 1.44
N ASP A 41 -0.27 0.15 2.50
CA ASP A 41 1.14 0.44 2.80
C ASP A 41 1.93 -0.85 3.07
N ASP A 42 1.36 -1.83 3.76
CA ASP A 42 2.00 -3.13 3.98
C ASP A 42 2.28 -3.87 2.67
N LEU A 43 1.32 -3.86 1.73
CA LEU A 43 1.49 -4.45 0.40
C LEU A 43 2.55 -3.72 -0.43
N LEU A 44 2.58 -2.38 -0.34
CA LEU A 44 3.60 -1.56 -1.00
C LEU A 44 5.00 -1.85 -0.41
N ASN A 45 5.12 -1.93 0.91
CA ASN A 45 6.36 -2.28 1.59
C ASN A 45 6.85 -3.68 1.21
N GLU A 46 5.96 -4.66 1.04
CA GLU A 46 6.31 -6.01 0.56
C GLU A 46 6.81 -5.97 -0.89
N PHE A 47 6.14 -5.18 -1.73
CA PHE A 47 6.56 -4.98 -3.11
C PHE A 47 7.92 -4.30 -3.20
N GLU A 48 8.16 -3.25 -2.40
CA GLU A 48 9.45 -2.58 -2.33
C GLU A 48 10.56 -3.50 -1.82
N LYS A 49 10.32 -4.30 -0.78
CA LYS A 49 11.33 -5.27 -0.28
C LYS A 49 11.72 -6.30 -1.35
N THR A 50 10.77 -6.69 -2.19
CA THR A 50 10.99 -7.71 -3.23
C THR A 50 11.57 -7.13 -4.52
N HIS A 51 11.34 -5.83 -4.81
CA HIS A 51 11.77 -5.17 -6.04
C HIS A 51 12.91 -4.14 -5.89
N THR A 52 13.15 -3.65 -4.69
CA THR A 52 14.05 -2.53 -4.42
C THR A 52 14.83 -2.79 -3.13
N TYR A 53 16.00 -3.43 -3.22
CA TYR A 53 17.03 -3.10 -2.22
C TYR A 53 17.63 -1.75 -2.61
N ASN A 54 16.94 -0.67 -2.21
CA ASN A 54 17.57 0.63 -2.05
C ASN A 54 17.48 1.00 -0.56
N PRO A 55 18.56 0.85 0.23
CA PRO A 55 18.55 1.10 1.67
C PRO A 55 18.31 2.58 2.05
N ALA A 56 17.99 3.46 1.11
CA ALA A 56 17.82 4.91 1.33
C ALA A 56 16.36 5.40 1.46
N ALA A 57 15.33 4.56 1.26
CA ALA A 57 13.93 5.01 1.37
C ALA A 57 13.40 5.06 2.83
N PHE A 58 14.16 4.54 3.80
CA PHE A 58 13.80 4.56 5.22
C PHE A 58 14.29 5.81 5.98
N GLU A 59 14.76 6.86 5.31
CA GLU A 59 14.86 8.19 5.92
C GLU A 59 13.55 8.97 5.66
N VAL A 60 12.48 8.57 6.36
CA VAL A 60 11.53 9.57 6.83
C VAL A 60 12.32 10.41 7.84
N GLN A 61 12.92 11.48 7.34
CA GLN A 61 13.55 12.53 8.10
C GLN A 61 12.50 13.07 9.09
N THR A 62 12.48 12.49 10.29
CA THR A 62 11.89 13.12 11.46
C THR A 62 12.92 14.11 11.98
N LYS A 63 12.77 15.37 11.57
CA LYS A 63 13.30 16.52 12.30
C LYS A 63 12.13 17.26 12.93
#